data_AF-A0A5S3R7G3-F1
#
_entry.id   AF-A0A5S3R7G3-F1
#
_cell.length_a   1.000
_cell.length_b   1.000
_cell.length_c   1.000
_cell.angle_alpha   90.00
_cell.angle_beta   90.00
_cell.angle_gamma   90.00
#
_symmetry.space_group_name_H-M   'P 1'
#
loop_
_entity.id
_entity.type
_entity.pdbx_description
1 polymer ?
#
loop_
_entity_poly.entity_id
_entity_poly.type
_entity_poly.pdbx_seq_one_letter_code
_entity_poly.pdbx_strand_id
1 'polypeptide(L)'
;MLEPEEGWELVVDYNLMFGLDKQVHFFSYTALSAFLGIMVMLLSDRKSVKKRLSYLWMVLVTIGTAEEYRQYMVPGRSAEFLDAIANMLGISIGLAIPMLIAYRHHFLVKRLALYSIVFIPMLLGLLFLNERPFITMEEPIQAQLKKVVAFIGG
;
A
#
# COMPACT_ATOMS: atom_id res chain seq x y z
N MET A 1 -11.93 26.21 -37.67
CA MET A 1 -11.26 26.22 -36.35
C MET A 1 -11.98 25.19 -35.52
N LEU A 2 -11.34 24.06 -35.26
CA LEU A 2 -11.84 23.07 -34.32
C LEU A 2 -11.44 23.57 -32.93
N GLU A 3 -12.42 23.77 -32.05
CA GLU A 3 -12.18 24.08 -30.64
C GLU A 3 -11.36 22.94 -30.02
N PRO A 4 -10.36 23.22 -29.17
CA PRO A 4 -9.65 22.17 -28.46
C PRO A 4 -10.63 21.54 -27.47
N GLU A 5 -10.83 20.21 -27.56
CA GLU A 5 -11.54 19.48 -26.52
C GLU A 5 -10.84 19.73 -25.18
N GLU A 6 -11.56 20.27 -24.19
CA GLU A 6 -11.12 20.32 -22.79
C GLU A 6 -11.02 18.88 -22.27
N GLY A 7 -9.93 18.21 -22.63
CA GLY A 7 -9.58 16.90 -22.14
C GLY A 7 -9.06 17.00 -20.72
N TRP A 8 -9.59 16.17 -19.83
CA TRP A 8 -9.00 15.93 -18.53
C TRP A 8 -7.61 15.31 -18.73
N GLU A 9 -6.54 16.04 -18.42
CA GLU A 9 -5.21 15.44 -18.36
C GLU A 9 -5.02 14.76 -17.01
N LEU A 10 -5.06 13.43 -17.03
CA LEU A 10 -4.66 12.59 -15.91
C LEU A 10 -3.14 12.68 -15.76
N VAL A 11 -2.67 13.44 -14.78
CA VAL A 11 -1.25 13.50 -14.43
C VAL A 11 -0.96 12.40 -13.41
N VAL A 12 -0.06 11.48 -13.77
CA VAL A 12 0.40 10.37 -12.91
C VAL A 12 1.80 10.69 -12.39
N ASP A 13 1.96 10.73 -11.07
CA ASP A 13 3.27 10.95 -10.44
C ASP A 13 4.03 9.61 -10.30
N TYR A 14 4.88 9.32 -11.28
CA TYR A 14 5.71 8.11 -11.29
C TYR A 14 6.73 8.06 -10.15
N ASN A 15 7.25 9.21 -9.71
CA ASN A 15 8.22 9.26 -8.61
C ASN A 15 7.54 8.95 -7.29
N LEU A 16 6.31 9.38 -7.10
CA LEU A 16 5.50 9.01 -5.94
C LEU A 16 5.15 7.51 -5.97
N MET A 17 4.82 6.96 -7.14
CA MET A 17 4.42 5.56 -7.26
C MET A 17 5.57 4.55 -7.11
N PHE A 18 6.76 4.87 -7.60
CA PHE A 18 7.90 3.94 -7.67
C PHE A 18 9.18 4.47 -7.01
N GLY A 19 9.09 5.57 -6.27
CA GLY A 19 10.23 6.22 -5.62
C GLY A 19 10.97 5.33 -4.61
N LEU A 20 12.15 5.78 -4.21
CA LEU A 20 13.03 5.05 -3.27
C LEU A 20 12.33 4.71 -1.96
N ASP A 21 11.45 5.58 -1.49
CA ASP A 21 10.67 5.38 -0.27
C ASP A 21 9.82 4.09 -0.33
N LYS A 22 9.04 3.93 -1.41
CA LYS A 22 8.22 2.74 -1.68
C LYS A 22 9.08 1.47 -1.80
N GLN A 23 10.27 1.59 -2.39
CA GLN A 23 11.21 0.48 -2.53
C GLN A 23 11.78 0.06 -1.17
N VAL A 24 12.14 1.02 -0.30
CA VAL A 24 12.63 0.74 1.06
C VAL A 24 11.55 0.01 1.84
N HIS A 25 10.31 0.51 1.83
CA HIS A 25 9.15 -0.16 2.42
C HIS A 25 9.02 -1.62 1.92
N PHE A 26 9.01 -1.81 0.61
CA PHE A 26 8.95 -3.13 0.00
C PHE A 26 10.07 -4.09 0.45
N PHE A 27 11.34 -3.67 0.34
CA PHE A 27 12.48 -4.53 0.63
C PHE A 27 12.63 -4.81 2.14
N SER A 28 12.39 -3.82 2.99
CA SER A 28 12.43 -3.98 4.45
C SER A 28 11.39 -4.98 4.91
N TYR A 29 10.14 -4.87 4.45
CA TYR A 29 9.08 -5.82 4.79
C TYR A 29 9.27 -7.19 4.14
N THR A 30 9.89 -7.26 2.96
CA THR A 30 10.30 -8.55 2.35
C THR A 30 11.31 -9.27 3.23
N ALA A 31 12.39 -8.60 3.62
CA ALA A 31 13.44 -9.20 4.45
C ALA A 31 12.90 -9.63 5.83
N LEU A 32 12.15 -8.75 6.50
CA LEU A 32 11.54 -9.02 7.80
C LEU A 32 10.60 -10.22 7.75
N SER A 33 9.68 -10.24 6.77
CA SER A 33 8.68 -11.30 6.67
C SER A 33 9.30 -12.63 6.26
N ALA A 34 10.30 -12.65 5.38
CA ALA A 34 11.06 -13.85 5.03
C ALA A 34 11.76 -14.44 6.26
N PHE A 35 12.46 -13.61 7.03
CA PHE A 35 13.13 -14.03 8.26
C PHE A 35 12.15 -14.64 9.27
N LEU A 36 11.05 -13.94 9.57
CA LEU A 36 10.04 -14.43 10.50
C LEU A 36 9.32 -15.68 9.97
N GLY A 37 9.09 -15.76 8.66
CA GLY A 37 8.51 -16.93 8.00
C GLY A 37 9.39 -18.17 8.15
N ILE A 38 10.70 -18.04 7.99
CA ILE A 38 11.67 -19.11 8.23
C ILE A 38 11.66 -19.50 9.71
N MET A 39 11.65 -18.54 10.64
CA MET A 39 11.54 -18.84 12.07
C MET A 39 10.28 -19.64 12.41
N VAL A 40 9.13 -19.26 11.83
CA VAL A 40 7.89 -20.03 12.00
C VAL A 40 8.04 -21.45 11.45
N MET A 41 8.69 -21.64 10.29
CA MET A 41 8.93 -22.97 9.72
C MET A 41 9.80 -23.85 10.63
N LEU A 42 10.83 -23.28 11.26
CA LEU A 42 11.75 -24.02 12.13
C LEU A 42 11.17 -24.35 13.50
N LEU A 43 10.33 -23.48 14.05
CA LEU A 43 9.80 -23.59 15.42
C LEU A 43 8.41 -24.23 15.51
N SER A 44 7.78 -24.54 14.38
CA SER A 44 6.40 -25.04 14.35
C SER A 44 6.31 -26.48 13.87
N ASP A 45 5.42 -27.26 14.48
CA ASP A 45 5.08 -28.58 13.96
C ASP A 45 4.36 -28.50 12.61
N ARG A 46 4.48 -29.57 11.81
CA ARG A 46 3.85 -29.68 10.48
C ARG A 46 2.35 -29.37 10.46
N LYS A 47 1.63 -29.68 11.55
CA LYS A 47 0.18 -29.43 11.66
C LYS A 47 -0.14 -27.95 11.90
N SER A 48 0.74 -27.20 12.59
CA SER A 48 0.48 -25.81 13.01
C SER A 48 1.13 -24.78 12.10
N VAL A 49 2.18 -25.14 11.36
CA VAL A 49 2.98 -24.22 10.53
C VAL A 49 2.14 -23.43 9.53
N LYS A 50 1.20 -24.07 8.83
CA LYS A 50 0.26 -23.41 7.92
C LYS A 50 -0.51 -22.30 8.65
N LYS A 51 -1.15 -22.66 9.76
CA LYS A 51 -1.97 -21.73 10.56
C LYS A 51 -1.13 -20.54 11.06
N ARG A 52 0.08 -20.81 11.54
CA ARG A 52 1.01 -19.79 12.05
C ARG A 52 1.51 -18.86 10.93
N LEU A 53 1.83 -19.38 9.75
CA LEU A 53 2.20 -18.56 8.59
C LEU A 53 1.04 -17.67 8.12
N SER A 54 -0.20 -18.18 8.11
CA SER A 54 -1.38 -17.35 7.82
C SER A 54 -1.50 -16.19 8.81
N TYR A 55 -1.37 -16.47 10.11
CA TYR A 55 -1.44 -15.43 11.15
C TYR A 55 -0.29 -14.45 11.08
N LEU A 56 0.92 -14.93 10.81
CA LEU A 56 2.08 -14.07 10.61
C LEU A 56 1.81 -13.08 9.47
N TRP A 57 1.31 -13.56 8.32
CA TRP A 57 0.93 -12.69 7.20
C TRP A 57 -0.11 -11.65 7.63
N MET A 58 -1.21 -12.08 8.26
CA MET A 58 -2.27 -11.16 8.71
C MET A 58 -1.75 -10.10 9.69
N VAL A 59 -0.94 -10.52 10.67
CA VAL A 59 -0.36 -9.61 11.68
C VAL A 59 0.60 -8.63 11.02
N LEU A 60 1.51 -9.09 10.18
CA LEU A 60 2.48 -8.21 9.52
C LEU A 60 1.79 -7.21 8.60
N VAL A 61 0.77 -7.65 7.85
CA VAL A 61 0.00 -6.74 6.97
C VAL A 61 -0.76 -5.72 7.81
N THR A 62 -1.39 -6.15 8.91
CA THR A 62 -2.09 -5.23 9.82
C THR A 62 -1.11 -4.21 10.42
N ILE A 63 0.04 -4.65 10.92
CA ILE A 63 1.05 -3.76 11.50
C ILE A 63 1.61 -2.82 10.44
N GLY A 64 1.93 -3.32 9.24
CA GLY A 64 2.49 -2.51 8.17
C GLY A 64 1.53 -1.45 7.65
N THR A 65 0.23 -1.70 7.64
CA THR A 65 -0.77 -0.68 7.33
C THR A 65 -1.02 0.26 8.52
N ALA A 66 -1.07 -0.24 9.75
CA ALA A 66 -1.24 0.58 10.96
C ALA A 66 -0.07 1.55 11.19
N GLU A 67 1.14 1.16 10.77
CA GLU A 67 2.30 2.04 10.82
C GLU A 67 2.10 3.27 9.93
N GLU A 68 1.48 3.15 8.75
CA GLU A 68 1.14 4.30 7.90
C GLU A 68 0.15 5.26 8.59
N TYR A 69 -0.84 4.73 9.32
CA TYR A 69 -1.70 5.58 10.16
C TYR A 69 -0.92 6.28 11.28
N ARG A 70 0.07 5.60 11.87
CA ARG A 70 0.93 6.21 12.90
C ARG A 70 1.77 7.35 12.31
N GLN A 71 2.20 7.23 11.04
CA GLN A 71 2.98 8.27 10.35
C GLN A 71 2.22 9.60 10.26
N TYR A 72 0.89 9.59 10.22
CA TYR A 72 0.06 10.80 10.28
C TYR A 72 0.35 11.68 11.50
N MET A 73 0.79 11.07 12.61
CA MET A 73 1.12 11.78 13.86
C MET A 73 2.60 12.14 13.98
N VAL A 74 3.43 11.79 12.99
CA VAL A 74 4.88 11.99 13.02
C VAL A 74 5.26 13.18 12.14
N PRO A 75 5.82 14.25 12.72
CA PRO A 75 6.30 15.39 11.93
C PRO A 75 7.31 14.97 10.87
N GLY A 76 7.11 15.42 9.62
CA GLY A 76 8.01 15.12 8.50
C GLY A 76 7.81 13.74 7.86
N ARG A 77 6.74 13.02 8.23
CA ARG A 77 6.26 11.82 7.55
C ARG A 77 4.87 12.04 6.99
N SER A 78 4.47 11.19 6.06
CA SER A 78 3.16 11.22 5.42
C SER A 78 2.52 9.84 5.52
N ALA A 79 1.24 9.80 5.89
CA ALA A 79 0.42 8.61 5.80
C ALA A 79 0.08 8.36 4.32
N GLU A 80 0.70 7.34 3.73
CA GLU A 80 0.59 7.05 2.31
C GLU A 80 0.00 5.66 2.07
N PHE A 81 -1.09 5.63 1.31
CA PHE A 81 -1.72 4.38 0.88
C PHE A 81 -0.75 3.50 0.09
N LEU A 82 0.06 4.10 -0.78
CA LEU A 82 1.01 3.36 -1.60
C LEU A 82 2.15 2.74 -0.77
N ASP A 83 2.54 3.31 0.37
CA ASP A 83 3.48 2.67 1.30
C ASP A 83 2.87 1.43 1.95
N ALA A 84 1.61 1.50 2.37
CA ALA A 84 0.92 0.31 2.87
C ALA A 84 0.81 -0.81 1.81
N ILE A 85 0.61 -0.45 0.54
CA ILE A 85 0.62 -1.41 -0.57
C ILE A 85 2.03 -2.00 -0.75
N ALA A 86 3.08 -1.18 -0.75
CA ALA A 86 4.46 -1.65 -0.82
C ALA A 86 4.81 -2.60 0.34
N ASN A 87 4.41 -2.26 1.57
CA ASN A 87 4.54 -3.12 2.76
C ASN A 87 3.86 -4.48 2.54
N MET A 88 2.59 -4.47 2.11
CA MET A 88 1.80 -5.69 1.88
C MET A 88 2.40 -6.59 0.79
N LEU A 89 2.88 -5.99 -0.31
CA LEU A 89 3.55 -6.72 -1.38
C LEU A 89 4.86 -7.35 -0.88
N GLY A 90 5.67 -6.59 -0.15
CA GLY A 90 6.91 -7.09 0.45
C GLY A 90 6.65 -8.27 1.41
N ILE A 91 5.66 -8.14 2.29
CA ILE A 91 5.25 -9.23 3.21
C ILE A 91 4.83 -10.48 2.44
N SER A 92 4.03 -10.29 1.39
CA SER A 92 3.50 -11.41 0.58
C SER A 92 4.62 -12.14 -0.16
N ILE A 93 5.58 -11.41 -0.72
CA ILE A 93 6.72 -11.99 -1.42
C ILE A 93 7.69 -12.64 -0.44
N GLY A 94 8.02 -12.00 0.69
CA GLY A 94 8.92 -12.59 1.68
C GLY A 94 8.37 -13.89 2.28
N LEU A 95 7.04 -14.00 2.46
CA LEU A 95 6.40 -15.23 2.92
C LEU A 95 6.11 -16.26 1.83
N ALA A 96 6.32 -15.94 0.56
CA ALA A 96 6.01 -16.85 -0.55
C ALA A 96 6.74 -18.18 -0.42
N ILE A 97 8.04 -18.16 -0.13
CA ILE A 97 8.87 -19.38 -0.01
C ILE A 97 8.39 -20.28 1.16
N PRO A 98 8.29 -19.80 2.42
CA PRO A 98 7.73 -20.57 3.53
C PRO A 98 6.34 -21.13 3.23
N MET A 99 5.46 -20.33 2.61
CA MET A 99 4.11 -20.76 2.29
C MET A 99 4.07 -21.83 1.20
N LEU A 100 4.86 -21.71 0.13
CA LEU A 100 4.94 -22.73 -0.92
C LEU A 100 5.39 -24.09 -0.37
N ILE A 101 6.35 -24.08 0.56
CA ILE A 101 6.80 -25.30 1.24
C ILE A 101 5.68 -25.88 2.12
N ALA A 102 4.99 -25.03 2.89
CA ALA A 102 3.97 -25.46 3.83
C ALA A 102 2.65 -25.92 3.15
N TYR A 103 2.21 -25.27 2.07
CA TYR A 103 0.85 -25.37 1.51
C TYR A 103 0.71 -26.26 0.27
N ARG A 104 1.53 -27.31 0.11
CA ARG A 104 1.48 -28.23 -1.04
C ARG A 104 0.09 -28.77 -1.43
N HIS A 105 -0.91 -28.77 -0.53
CA HIS A 105 -2.32 -29.04 -0.85
C HIS A 105 -3.24 -28.09 -0.04
N HIS A 106 -4.17 -27.42 -0.74
CA HIS A 106 -5.12 -26.36 -0.33
C HIS A 106 -5.54 -26.29 1.16
N PHE A 107 -5.56 -25.07 1.74
CA PHE A 107 -6.71 -24.40 2.40
C PHE A 107 -6.26 -23.07 3.08
N LEU A 108 -6.48 -21.93 2.42
CA LEU A 108 -6.19 -20.57 2.93
C LEU A 108 -7.42 -19.64 2.91
N VAL A 109 -8.45 -19.99 2.13
CA VAL A 109 -9.51 -19.07 1.71
C VAL A 109 -10.43 -18.60 2.85
N LYS A 110 -10.89 -19.51 3.73
CA LYS A 110 -11.84 -19.13 4.80
C LYS A 110 -11.29 -18.13 5.81
N ARG A 111 -10.02 -18.27 6.20
CA ARG A 111 -9.38 -17.35 7.18
C ARG A 111 -9.14 -15.97 6.57
N LEU A 112 -8.72 -15.92 5.31
CA LEU A 112 -8.53 -14.68 4.59
C LEU A 112 -9.86 -13.93 4.40
N ALA A 113 -10.95 -14.64 4.10
CA ALA A 113 -12.28 -14.04 3.97
C ALA A 113 -12.77 -13.38 5.28
N LEU A 114 -12.52 -14.01 6.43
CA LEU A 114 -12.87 -13.38 7.71
C LEU A 114 -11.99 -12.15 7.99
N TYR A 115 -10.69 -12.27 7.73
CA TYR A 115 -9.74 -11.17 7.90
C TYR A 115 -10.06 -9.97 6.99
N SER A 116 -10.51 -10.20 5.75
CA SER A 116 -10.85 -9.13 4.82
C SER A 116 -11.98 -8.22 5.31
N ILE A 117 -12.88 -8.71 6.17
CA ILE A 117 -13.95 -7.89 6.77
C ILE A 117 -13.36 -6.75 7.62
N VAL A 118 -12.23 -7.00 8.27
CA VAL A 118 -11.52 -5.99 9.09
C VAL A 118 -10.52 -5.21 8.25
N PHE A 119 -9.79 -5.91 7.38
CA PHE A 119 -8.68 -5.32 6.64
C PHE A 119 -9.13 -4.36 5.52
N ILE A 120 -10.23 -4.65 4.82
CA ILE A 120 -10.73 -3.79 3.75
C ILE A 120 -11.11 -2.39 4.28
N PRO A 121 -11.92 -2.25 5.35
CA PRO A 121 -12.18 -0.94 5.94
C PRO A 121 -10.91 -0.19 6.34
N MET A 122 -9.89 -0.90 6.83
CA MET A 122 -8.62 -0.30 7.21
C MET A 122 -7.82 0.20 5.99
N LEU A 123 -7.86 -0.48 4.85
CA LEU A 123 -7.28 0.03 3.62
C LEU A 123 -8.06 1.21 3.04
N LEU A 124 -9.40 1.15 3.08
CA LEU A 124 -10.26 2.24 2.62
C LEU A 124 -10.04 3.50 3.45
N GLY A 125 -9.98 3.37 4.78
CA GLY A 125 -9.67 4.50 5.67
C GLY A 125 -8.33 5.15 5.33
N LEU A 126 -7.30 4.34 5.02
CA LEU A 126 -5.98 4.87 4.67
C LEU A 126 -6.00 5.53 3.31
N LEU A 127 -6.76 4.97 2.35
CA LEU A 127 -6.96 5.59 1.05
C LEU A 127 -7.66 6.96 1.17
N PHE A 128 -8.62 7.11 2.08
CA PHE A 128 -9.28 8.39 2.35
C PHE A 128 -8.37 9.40 3.06
N LEU A 129 -7.50 8.94 3.97
CA LEU A 129 -6.55 9.80 4.68
C LEU A 129 -5.26 10.09 3.89
N ASN A 130 -5.07 9.42 2.75
CA ASN A 130 -3.85 9.43 1.98
C ASN A 130 -3.37 10.86 1.69
N GLU A 131 -2.25 11.25 2.29
CA GLU A 131 -1.75 12.63 2.26
C GLU A 131 -1.09 12.98 0.92
N ARG A 132 -0.76 11.97 0.10
CA ARG A 132 -0.13 12.16 -1.21
C ARG A 132 -0.94 11.51 -2.33
N PRO A 133 -1.80 12.27 -3.04
CA PRO A 133 -2.59 11.73 -4.14
C PRO A 133 -1.67 11.34 -5.30
N PHE A 134 -1.81 10.11 -5.77
CA PHE A 134 -1.05 9.58 -6.92
C PHE A 134 -1.76 9.77 -8.26
N ILE A 135 -3.01 10.22 -8.22
CA ILE A 135 -3.75 10.73 -9.38
C ILE A 135 -4.24 12.11 -8.99
N THR A 136 -3.72 13.13 -9.67
CA THR A 136 -4.20 14.51 -9.52
C THR A 136 -5.00 14.89 -10.76
N MET A 137 -6.18 15.44 -10.56
CA MET A 137 -6.91 16.15 -11.62
C MET A 137 -6.41 17.59 -11.60
N GLU A 138 -5.77 18.07 -12.66
CA GLU A 138 -5.48 19.50 -12.77
C GLU A 138 -6.78 20.30 -12.82
N GLU A 139 -6.85 21.41 -12.06
CA GLU A 139 -8.03 22.26 -12.00
C GLU A 139 -8.37 22.89 -13.38
N PRO A 140 -9.67 23.15 -13.64
CA PRO A 140 -10.15 23.64 -14.92
C PRO A 140 -9.68 25.07 -15.21
N ILE A 141 -9.59 25.39 -16.51
CA ILE A 141 -9.15 26.64 -17.17
C ILE A 141 -9.63 27.95 -16.51
N GLN A 142 -10.68 27.93 -15.68
CA GLN A 142 -11.13 29.06 -14.87
C GLN A 142 -10.06 29.61 -13.90
N ALA A 143 -9.19 28.75 -13.35
CA ALA A 143 -8.08 29.18 -12.49
C ALA A 143 -6.94 29.86 -13.27
N GLN A 144 -6.72 29.44 -14.53
CA GLN A 144 -5.76 30.09 -15.43
C GLN A 144 -6.30 31.42 -15.96
N LEU A 145 -7.61 31.52 -16.26
CA LEU A 145 -8.29 32.77 -16.65
C LEU A 145 -8.24 33.83 -15.55
N LYS A 146 -8.42 33.47 -14.28
CA LYS A 146 -8.23 34.41 -13.15
C LYS A 146 -6.81 34.98 -13.11
N LYS A 147 -5.79 34.18 -13.44
CA LYS A 147 -4.39 34.63 -13.49
C LYS A 147 -4.13 35.57 -14.67
N VAL A 148 -4.72 35.31 -15.84
CA VAL A 148 -4.58 36.19 -17.02
C VAL A 148 -5.34 37.51 -16.86
N VAL A 149 -6.54 37.46 -16.29
CA VAL A 149 -7.34 38.68 -15.99
C VAL A 149 -6.65 39.54 -14.93
N ALA A 150 -6.04 38.94 -13.91
CA ALA A 150 -5.22 39.66 -12.92
C ALA A 150 -3.91 40.24 -13.52
N PHE A 151 -3.39 39.65 -14.59
CA PHE A 151 -2.20 40.12 -15.30
C PHE A 151 -2.47 41.28 -16.28
N ILE A 152 -3.67 41.35 -16.86
CA ILE A 152 -4.10 42.41 -17.80
C ILE A 152 -4.74 43.59 -17.05
N GLY A 153 -5.33 43.36 -15.87
CA GLY A 153 -5.97 44.38 -15.03
C GLY A 153 -5.04 45.10 -14.04
N GLY A 154 -3.72 44.93 -14.14
CA GLY A 154 -2.69 45.58 -13.33
C GLY A 154 -1.88 46.61 -14.12
#